data_AF-A0A8J4SBA1-F1
#
_entry.id   AF-A0A8J4SBA1-F1
#
_cell.length_a   1.000
_cell.length_b   1.000
_cell.length_c   1.000
_cell.angle_alpha   90.00
_cell.angle_beta   90.00
_cell.angle_gamma   90.00
#
_symmetry.space_group_name_H-M   'P 1'
#
loop_
_entity.id
_entity.type
_entity.pdbx_description
1 polymer ?
#
loop_
_entity_poly.entity_id
_entity_poly.type
_entity_poly.pdbx_seq_one_letter_code
_entity_poly.pdbx_strand_id
1 'polypeptide(L)'
;MKEPAVMTFRSKAENDKEGEYTKIELRGNEFVENGAKVVFSQLNAPMIDIQVKDKAKFAEITKRLIGQPLAIYLDDQLLSAPTVQQQLSDGSAQITGNYSREEANQLRDTINLGALPLKLTEKYSQSVGATLGIAAFILGIGMAVDANIITYERIKEEMRSGKSILSSVRAGGKSSFRTIIDSNITTIIAASVMFIMGTGAVKGFALVLIFDIVTSIITNIFFSRFLLTLLVRANVLKKPKYFGVKESEIRAL
;
A
#
# COMPACT_ATOMS: atom_id res chain seq x y z
N MET A 1 -10.37 -2.12 -4.84
CA MET A 1 -11.20 -1.39 -3.87
C MET A 1 -12.42 -2.24 -3.60
N LYS A 2 -12.76 -2.49 -2.34
CA LYS A 2 -13.99 -3.21 -1.99
C LYS A 2 -14.97 -2.15 -1.52
N GLU A 3 -16.10 -2.01 -2.22
CA GLU A 3 -17.19 -1.17 -1.74
C GLU A 3 -17.61 -1.65 -0.34
N PRO A 4 -18.02 -0.74 0.57
CA PRO A 4 -18.52 -1.15 1.87
C PRO A 4 -19.70 -2.11 1.69
N ALA A 5 -19.76 -3.16 2.50
CA ALA A 5 -20.83 -4.14 2.39
C ALA A 5 -22.20 -3.46 2.52
N VAL A 6 -23.10 -3.70 1.57
CA VAL A 6 -24.42 -3.06 1.51
C VAL A 6 -25.48 -4.11 1.80
N MET A 7 -26.25 -3.86 2.86
CA MET A 7 -27.43 -4.66 3.16
C MET A 7 -28.63 -4.16 2.34
N THR A 8 -29.34 -5.08 1.67
CA THR A 8 -30.52 -4.78 0.85
C THR A 8 -31.65 -5.77 1.11
N PHE A 9 -32.88 -5.27 1.11
CA PHE A 9 -34.09 -6.10 1.14
C PHE A 9 -34.71 -6.06 -0.25
N ARG A 10 -34.90 -7.23 -0.84
CA ARG A 10 -35.25 -7.42 -2.25
C ARG A 10 -36.54 -8.23 -2.39
N SER A 11 -37.36 -7.88 -3.37
CA SER A 11 -38.54 -8.63 -3.79
C SER A 11 -38.32 -9.24 -5.18
N LYS A 12 -39.24 -10.11 -5.62
CA LYS A 12 -39.18 -10.73 -6.95
C LYS A 12 -39.54 -9.69 -8.03
N ALA A 13 -38.68 -9.53 -9.03
CA ALA A 13 -38.98 -8.74 -10.22
C ALA A 13 -39.76 -9.57 -11.27
N GLU A 14 -40.43 -8.91 -12.21
CA GLU A 14 -41.26 -9.56 -13.24
C GLU A 14 -40.49 -10.58 -14.10
N ASN A 15 -39.18 -10.39 -14.27
CA ASN A 15 -38.32 -11.26 -15.08
C ASN A 15 -37.39 -12.17 -14.24
N ASP A 16 -37.55 -12.22 -12.92
CA ASP A 16 -36.67 -13.01 -12.05
C ASP A 16 -36.98 -14.50 -12.17
N LYS A 17 -35.92 -15.31 -12.25
CA LYS A 17 -36.02 -16.77 -12.15
C LYS A 17 -36.50 -17.17 -10.74
N GLU A 18 -37.02 -18.37 -10.63
CA GLU A 18 -37.47 -18.89 -9.33
C GLU A 18 -36.30 -18.96 -8.34
N GLY A 19 -36.44 -18.27 -7.20
CA GLY A 19 -35.39 -18.16 -6.18
C GLY A 19 -34.48 -16.94 -6.29
N GLU A 20 -34.61 -16.11 -7.33
CA GLU A 20 -33.89 -14.84 -7.46
C GLU A 20 -34.76 -13.64 -7.06
N TYR A 21 -34.16 -12.69 -6.34
CA TYR A 21 -34.82 -11.45 -5.91
C TYR A 21 -33.93 -10.26 -6.27
N THR A 22 -34.25 -9.56 -7.35
CA THR A 22 -33.42 -8.46 -7.87
C THR A 22 -33.98 -7.07 -7.57
N LYS A 23 -35.27 -6.94 -7.28
CA LYS A 23 -35.92 -5.65 -7.03
C LYS A 23 -35.63 -5.15 -5.60
N ILE A 24 -34.79 -4.13 -5.47
CA ILE A 24 -34.46 -3.53 -4.16
C ILE A 24 -35.65 -2.70 -3.65
N GLU A 25 -36.19 -3.07 -2.49
CA GLU A 25 -37.31 -2.39 -1.83
C GLU A 25 -36.82 -1.47 -0.69
N LEU A 26 -35.86 -1.96 0.11
CA LEU A 26 -35.25 -1.21 1.22
C LEU A 26 -33.74 -1.43 1.27
N ARG A 27 -33.04 -0.45 1.81
CA ARG A 27 -31.60 -0.53 2.13
C ARG A 27 -31.39 -0.55 3.64
N GLY A 28 -30.28 -1.15 4.07
CA GLY A 28 -29.94 -1.27 5.50
C GLY A 28 -29.96 0.07 6.24
N ASN A 29 -29.46 1.15 5.63
CA ASN A 29 -29.47 2.48 6.23
C ASN A 29 -30.87 3.07 6.54
N GLU A 30 -31.94 2.47 6.00
CA GLU A 30 -33.34 2.83 6.28
C GLU A 30 -33.87 2.18 7.57
N PHE A 31 -33.10 1.29 8.20
CA PHE A 31 -33.37 0.70 9.50
C PHE A 31 -32.81 1.56 10.64
N VAL A 32 -33.44 1.46 11.80
CA VAL A 32 -32.95 2.10 13.02
C VAL A 32 -31.64 1.43 13.44
N GLU A 33 -30.63 2.24 13.75
CA GLU A 33 -29.33 1.76 14.22
C GLU A 33 -29.50 1.00 15.54
N ASN A 34 -28.94 -0.21 15.63
CA ASN A 34 -29.19 -1.15 16.75
C ASN A 34 -30.69 -1.48 16.98
N GLY A 35 -31.53 -1.31 15.96
CA GLY A 35 -32.96 -1.59 16.01
C GLY A 35 -33.30 -3.08 15.96
N ALA A 36 -32.35 -3.95 15.60
CA ALA A 36 -32.57 -5.39 15.57
C ALA A 36 -32.37 -6.03 16.97
N LYS A 37 -33.33 -6.82 17.43
CA LYS A 37 -33.30 -7.51 18.73
C LYS A 37 -33.76 -8.96 18.59
N VAL A 38 -33.14 -9.87 19.35
CA VAL A 38 -33.62 -11.25 19.46
C VAL A 38 -34.68 -11.30 20.56
N VAL A 39 -35.88 -11.75 20.19
CA VAL A 39 -37.02 -12.01 21.09
C VAL A 39 -37.40 -13.48 21.00
N PHE A 40 -38.21 -13.97 21.95
CA PHE A 40 -38.66 -15.36 21.96
C PHE A 40 -40.17 -15.42 21.83
N SER A 41 -40.65 -16.38 21.02
CA SER A 41 -42.08 -16.67 20.90
C SER A 41 -42.63 -17.33 22.17
N GLN A 42 -43.96 -17.48 22.25
CA GLN A 42 -44.62 -18.20 23.36
C GLN A 42 -44.17 -19.67 23.46
N LEU A 43 -43.66 -20.25 22.37
CA LEU A 43 -43.10 -21.60 22.31
C LEU A 43 -41.58 -21.63 22.53
N ASN A 44 -41.00 -20.53 23.02
CA ASN A 44 -39.56 -20.34 23.23
C ASN A 44 -38.70 -20.46 21.95
N ALA A 45 -39.28 -20.20 20.77
CA ALA A 45 -38.55 -20.15 19.52
C ALA A 45 -37.96 -18.74 19.30
N PRO A 46 -36.67 -18.60 18.93
CA PRO A 46 -36.06 -17.29 18.72
C PRO A 46 -36.58 -16.62 17.45
N MET A 47 -36.87 -15.33 17.57
CA MET A 47 -37.36 -14.44 16.52
C MET A 47 -36.52 -13.16 16.53
N ILE A 48 -36.41 -12.49 15.37
CA ILE A 48 -35.65 -11.24 15.26
C ILE A 48 -36.64 -10.10 15.01
N ASP A 49 -36.79 -9.21 15.98
CA ASP A 49 -37.50 -7.95 15.82
C ASP A 49 -36.60 -6.94 15.13
N ILE A 50 -37.11 -6.23 14.13
CA ILE A 50 -36.43 -5.14 13.44
C ILE A 50 -37.31 -3.89 13.43
N GLN A 51 -36.68 -2.73 13.37
CA GLN A 51 -37.37 -1.43 13.34
C GLN A 51 -36.85 -0.56 12.20
N VAL A 52 -37.78 0.02 11.43
CA VAL A 52 -37.48 0.93 10.32
C VAL A 52 -37.60 2.39 10.73
N LYS A 53 -36.88 3.27 10.03
CA LYS A 53 -36.98 4.73 10.22
C LYS A 53 -38.26 5.30 9.59
N ASP A 54 -38.58 4.85 8.37
CA ASP A 54 -39.78 5.29 7.64
C ASP A 54 -40.88 4.22 7.67
N LYS A 55 -41.88 4.46 8.53
CA LYS A 55 -43.01 3.55 8.73
C LYS A 55 -43.97 3.52 7.54
N ALA A 56 -44.18 4.65 6.88
CA ALA A 56 -45.15 4.77 5.79
C ALA A 56 -44.67 4.01 4.56
N LYS A 57 -43.40 4.20 4.19
CA LYS A 57 -42.76 3.45 3.11
C LYS A 57 -42.78 1.95 3.37
N PHE A 58 -42.46 1.53 4.59
CA PHE A 58 -42.49 0.12 4.97
C PHE A 58 -43.89 -0.50 4.90
N ALA A 59 -44.92 0.24 5.33
CA ALA A 59 -46.31 -0.19 5.25
C ALA A 59 -46.79 -0.35 3.79
N GLU A 60 -46.34 0.50 2.87
CA GLU A 60 -46.69 0.38 1.45
C GLU A 60 -46.05 -0.85 0.80
N ILE A 61 -44.75 -1.07 1.07
CA ILE A 61 -44.00 -2.22 0.55
C ILE A 61 -44.62 -3.53 1.05
N THR A 62 -44.85 -3.63 2.37
CA THR A 62 -45.43 -4.85 2.97
C THR A 62 -46.85 -5.13 2.48
N LYS A 63 -47.65 -4.09 2.20
CA LYS A 63 -48.99 -4.25 1.60
C LYS A 63 -48.94 -4.91 0.22
N ARG A 64 -47.97 -4.53 -0.61
CA ARG A 64 -47.82 -5.08 -1.97
C ARG A 64 -47.27 -6.50 -1.96
N LEU A 65 -46.46 -6.84 -0.96
CA LEU A 65 -45.75 -8.10 -0.87
C LEU A 65 -46.43 -9.15 0.01
N ILE A 66 -47.70 -8.96 0.41
CA ILE A 66 -48.44 -9.97 1.18
C ILE A 66 -48.45 -11.31 0.42
N GLY A 67 -48.01 -12.38 1.10
CA GLY A 67 -47.83 -13.71 0.53
C GLY A 67 -46.56 -13.90 -0.30
N GLN A 68 -45.75 -12.86 -0.47
CA GLN A 68 -44.49 -12.90 -1.22
C GLN A 68 -43.28 -12.80 -0.27
N PRO A 69 -42.14 -13.42 -0.64
CA PRO A 69 -40.87 -13.29 0.09
C PRO A 69 -40.27 -11.88 -0.04
N LEU A 70 -39.75 -11.37 1.07
CA LEU A 70 -38.90 -10.19 1.12
C LEU A 70 -37.49 -10.63 1.54
N ALA A 71 -36.65 -10.89 0.55
CA ALA A 71 -35.33 -11.47 0.75
C ALA A 71 -34.31 -10.45 1.26
N ILE A 72 -33.46 -10.89 2.19
CA ILE A 72 -32.46 -10.10 2.87
C ILE A 72 -31.10 -10.50 2.34
N TYR A 73 -30.41 -9.55 1.72
CA TYR A 73 -29.07 -9.72 1.16
C TYR A 73 -28.06 -8.86 1.91
N LEU A 74 -26.86 -9.40 2.07
CA LEU A 74 -25.65 -8.63 2.36
C LEU A 74 -24.74 -8.75 1.15
N ASP A 75 -24.51 -7.64 0.46
CA ASP A 75 -23.94 -7.61 -0.89
C ASP A 75 -24.76 -8.51 -1.84
N ASP A 76 -24.17 -9.61 -2.31
CA ASP A 76 -24.80 -10.59 -3.19
C ASP A 76 -25.13 -11.91 -2.47
N GLN A 77 -24.86 -12.02 -1.17
CA GLN A 77 -25.16 -13.21 -0.38
C GLN A 77 -26.56 -13.11 0.23
N LEU A 78 -27.42 -14.08 -0.11
CA LEU A 78 -28.74 -14.24 0.51
C LEU A 78 -28.55 -14.71 1.96
N LEU A 79 -29.08 -13.92 2.91
CA LEU A 79 -29.08 -14.27 4.33
C LEU A 79 -30.38 -14.99 4.73
N SER A 80 -31.52 -14.47 4.31
CA SER A 80 -32.83 -15.03 4.64
C SER A 80 -33.91 -14.54 3.67
N ALA A 81 -34.96 -15.31 3.43
CA ALA A 81 -36.08 -14.93 2.57
C ALA A 81 -37.44 -15.11 3.27
N PRO A 82 -37.73 -14.32 4.32
CA PRO A 82 -39.01 -14.41 5.03
C PRO A 82 -40.17 -13.98 4.14
N THR A 83 -41.31 -14.66 4.25
CA THR A 83 -42.56 -14.29 3.57
C THR A 83 -43.30 -13.23 4.37
N VAL A 84 -43.75 -12.17 3.70
CA VAL A 84 -44.57 -11.13 4.32
C VAL A 84 -45.99 -11.66 4.50
N GLN A 85 -46.45 -11.78 5.75
CA GLN A 85 -47.74 -12.39 6.06
C GLN A 85 -48.89 -11.37 6.11
N GLN A 86 -48.58 -10.12 6.46
CA GLN A 86 -49.55 -9.05 6.61
C GLN A 86 -48.89 -7.68 6.37
N GLN A 87 -49.72 -6.66 6.17
CA GLN A 87 -49.23 -5.28 6.13
C GLN A 87 -48.72 -4.85 7.52
N LEU A 88 -47.53 -4.25 7.57
CA LEU A 88 -46.89 -3.81 8.82
C LEU A 88 -46.86 -2.28 8.87
N SER A 89 -47.80 -1.69 9.61
CA SER A 89 -48.01 -0.23 9.67
C SER A 89 -47.32 0.46 10.85
N ASP A 90 -46.90 -0.30 11.85
CA ASP A 90 -46.26 0.19 13.08
C ASP A 90 -44.76 0.49 12.91
N GLY A 91 -44.18 0.04 11.79
CA GLY A 91 -42.75 0.16 11.48
C GLY A 91 -41.88 -0.87 12.20
N SER A 92 -42.49 -1.93 12.73
CA SER A 92 -41.77 -3.07 13.28
C SER A 92 -42.03 -4.31 12.43
N ALA A 93 -41.09 -5.24 12.40
CA ALA A 93 -41.29 -6.54 11.78
C ALA A 93 -40.60 -7.63 12.59
N GLN A 94 -41.21 -8.81 12.60
CA GLN A 94 -40.65 -9.98 13.25
C GLN A 94 -40.24 -10.99 12.19
N ILE A 95 -38.95 -11.28 12.11
CA ILE A 95 -38.42 -12.32 11.25
C ILE A 95 -38.50 -13.63 12.02
N THR A 96 -39.38 -14.52 11.54
CA THR A 96 -39.58 -15.87 12.08
C THR A 96 -38.84 -16.90 11.23
N GLY A 97 -38.41 -17.98 11.87
CA GLY A 97 -37.71 -19.07 11.21
C GLY A 97 -37.29 -20.13 12.23
N ASN A 98 -36.76 -21.25 11.73
CA ASN A 98 -36.19 -22.28 12.60
C ASN A 98 -34.74 -21.93 12.95
N TYR A 99 -34.53 -20.82 13.65
CA TYR A 99 -33.20 -20.38 14.07
C TYR A 99 -32.81 -21.02 15.40
N SER A 100 -31.53 -21.35 15.56
CA SER A 100 -30.93 -21.51 16.88
C SER A 100 -30.71 -20.15 17.54
N ARG A 101 -30.42 -20.14 18.85
CA ARG A 101 -30.12 -18.91 19.60
C ARG A 101 -28.90 -18.20 19.02
N GLU A 102 -27.89 -18.97 18.63
CA GLU A 102 -26.64 -18.50 18.05
C GLU A 102 -26.88 -17.88 16.67
N GLU A 103 -27.63 -18.56 15.79
CA GLU A 103 -27.98 -18.04 14.45
C GLU A 103 -28.81 -16.75 14.53
N ALA A 104 -29.77 -16.67 15.45
CA ALA A 104 -30.57 -15.47 15.65
C ALA A 104 -29.71 -14.28 16.10
N ASN A 105 -28.71 -14.51 16.97
CA ASN A 105 -27.75 -13.47 17.37
C ASN A 105 -26.87 -13.02 16.20
N GLN A 106 -26.37 -13.96 15.39
CA GLN A 106 -25.56 -13.64 14.21
C GLN A 106 -26.35 -12.81 13.19
N LEU A 107 -27.61 -13.19 12.95
CA LEU A 107 -28.49 -12.46 12.04
C LEU A 107 -28.79 -11.05 12.57
N ARG A 108 -29.09 -10.90 13.87
CA ARG A 108 -29.24 -9.60 14.53
C ARG A 108 -28.02 -8.70 14.30
N ASP A 109 -26.83 -9.23 14.57
CA ASP A 109 -25.59 -8.45 14.46
C ASP A 109 -25.33 -8.04 13.01
N THR A 110 -25.61 -8.93 12.06
CA THR A 110 -25.51 -8.64 10.63
C THR A 110 -26.48 -7.54 10.19
N ILE A 111 -27.74 -7.59 10.66
CA ILE A 111 -28.75 -6.56 10.36
C ILE A 111 -28.32 -5.21 10.95
N ASN A 112 -27.86 -5.20 12.20
CA ASN A 112 -27.39 -3.98 12.87
C ASN A 112 -26.18 -3.39 12.16
N LEU A 113 -25.23 -4.22 11.69
CA LEU A 113 -24.09 -3.77 10.87
C LEU A 113 -24.56 -3.13 9.56
N GLY A 114 -25.56 -3.71 8.89
CA GLY A 114 -26.15 -3.17 7.68
C GLY A 114 -26.92 -1.85 7.88
N ALA A 115 -27.42 -1.61 9.09
CA ALA A 115 -28.14 -0.38 9.45
C ALA A 115 -27.24 0.82 9.70
N LEU A 116 -25.94 0.59 9.94
CA LEU A 116 -24.99 1.66 10.22
C LEU A 116 -24.71 2.48 8.94
N PRO A 117 -24.88 3.81 8.97
CA PRO A 117 -24.55 4.66 7.84
C PRO A 117 -23.02 4.73 7.67
N LEU A 118 -22.45 3.85 6.85
CA LEU A 118 -21.04 3.90 6.48
C LEU A 118 -20.80 5.04 5.49
N LYS A 119 -20.60 6.26 6.01
CA LYS A 119 -20.09 7.39 5.22
C LYS A 119 -18.59 7.20 5.02
N LEU A 120 -18.20 6.32 4.10
CA LEU A 120 -16.80 6.19 3.70
C LEU A 120 -16.47 7.36 2.75
N THR A 121 -16.00 8.46 3.32
CA THR A 121 -15.33 9.50 2.54
C THR A 121 -13.94 9.00 2.22
N GLU A 122 -13.68 8.69 0.95
CA GLU A 122 -12.34 8.35 0.50
C GLU A 122 -11.45 9.59 0.64
N LYS A 123 -10.68 9.64 1.73
CA LYS A 123 -9.87 10.82 2.04
C LYS A 123 -8.72 10.94 1.05
N TYR A 124 -8.07 9.81 0.72
CA TYR A 124 -6.97 9.70 -0.24
C TYR A 124 -6.78 8.24 -0.69
N SER A 125 -6.78 7.96 -1.99
CA SER A 125 -6.16 6.75 -2.56
C SER A 125 -5.06 7.16 -3.51
N GLN A 126 -3.83 6.92 -3.11
CA GLN A 126 -2.66 7.09 -3.96
C GLN A 126 -1.97 5.73 -4.03
N SER A 127 -2.01 5.12 -5.21
CA SER A 127 -1.18 3.95 -5.48
C SER A 127 0.26 4.42 -5.59
N VAL A 128 1.07 4.13 -4.58
CA VAL A 128 2.51 4.39 -4.63
C VAL A 128 3.13 3.39 -5.59
N GLY A 129 3.44 3.85 -6.81
CA GLY A 129 4.07 3.02 -7.84
C GLY A 129 5.55 2.77 -7.57
N ALA A 130 6.04 1.58 -7.96
CA ALA A 130 7.46 1.20 -7.95
C ALA A 130 8.36 2.13 -8.81
N THR A 131 7.74 2.98 -9.64
CA THR A 131 8.39 3.91 -10.57
C THR A 131 9.36 4.87 -9.87
N LEU A 132 9.00 5.39 -8.69
CA LEU A 132 9.91 6.27 -7.94
C LEU A 132 11.11 5.49 -7.38
N GLY A 133 10.92 4.25 -6.90
CA GLY A 133 12.03 3.41 -6.46
C GLY A 133 13.03 3.13 -7.58
N ILE A 134 12.52 2.88 -8.80
CA ILE A 134 13.36 2.69 -10.00
C ILE A 134 14.13 3.97 -10.33
N ALA A 135 13.49 5.15 -10.22
CA ALA A 135 14.16 6.42 -10.46
C ALA A 135 15.32 6.67 -9.48
N ALA A 136 15.14 6.33 -8.19
CA ALA A 136 16.22 6.41 -7.20
C ALA A 136 17.40 5.51 -7.57
N PHE A 137 17.11 4.30 -8.05
CA PHE A 137 18.12 3.34 -8.45
C PHE A 137 18.93 3.82 -9.67
N ILE A 138 18.26 4.36 -10.69
CA ILE A 138 18.93 4.93 -11.88
C ILE A 138 19.85 6.09 -11.49
N LEU A 139 19.37 6.98 -10.60
CA LEU A 139 20.17 8.08 -10.09
C LEU A 139 21.40 7.57 -9.30
N GLY A 140 21.20 6.50 -8.52
CA GLY A 140 22.25 5.82 -7.77
C GLY A 140 23.41 5.31 -8.63
N ILE A 141 23.08 4.65 -9.76
CA ILE A 141 24.08 4.18 -10.72
C ILE A 141 24.96 5.33 -11.22
N GLY A 142 24.36 6.48 -11.55
CA GLY A 142 25.11 7.67 -11.99
C GLY A 142 26.10 8.18 -10.93
N MET A 143 25.66 8.26 -9.67
CA MET A 143 26.53 8.68 -8.56
C MET A 143 27.64 7.67 -8.25
N ALA A 144 27.38 6.37 -8.40
CA ALA A 144 28.39 5.34 -8.23
C ALA A 144 29.53 5.43 -9.26
N VAL A 145 29.21 5.79 -10.51
CA VAL A 145 30.20 6.01 -11.58
C VAL A 145 31.01 7.28 -11.31
N ASP A 146 30.38 8.37 -10.92
CA ASP A 146 31.05 9.65 -10.66
C ASP A 146 32.15 9.52 -9.58
N ALA A 147 31.84 8.84 -8.47
CA ALA A 147 32.81 8.60 -7.40
C ALA A 147 34.03 7.76 -7.84
N ASN A 148 33.86 6.86 -8.82
CA ASN A 148 34.97 6.12 -9.43
C ASN A 148 35.83 7.03 -10.33
N ILE A 149 35.21 7.92 -11.10
CA ILE A 149 35.90 8.91 -11.95
C ILE A 149 36.78 9.82 -11.08
N ILE A 150 36.23 10.36 -9.98
CA ILE A 150 36.96 11.23 -9.03
C ILE A 150 38.20 10.51 -8.48
N THR A 151 38.06 9.24 -8.07
CA THR A 151 39.19 8.45 -7.57
C THR A 151 40.24 8.23 -8.64
N TYR A 152 39.82 7.92 -9.87
CA TYR A 152 40.73 7.66 -10.98
C TYR A 152 41.53 8.91 -11.39
N GLU A 153 40.87 10.06 -11.52
CA GLU A 153 41.55 11.33 -11.82
C GLU A 153 42.54 11.71 -10.73
N ARG A 154 42.17 11.51 -9.47
CA ARG A 154 43.09 11.79 -8.36
C ARG A 154 44.31 10.87 -8.35
N ILE A 155 44.13 9.58 -8.65
CA ILE A 155 45.27 8.65 -8.83
C ILE A 155 46.16 9.11 -9.99
N LYS A 156 45.57 9.52 -11.11
CA LYS A 156 46.27 10.03 -12.29
C LYS A 156 47.10 11.28 -11.98
N GLU A 157 46.52 12.21 -11.22
CA GLU A 157 47.19 13.44 -10.75
C GLU A 157 48.40 13.12 -9.86
N GLU A 158 48.24 12.20 -8.91
CA GLU A 158 49.33 11.75 -8.04
C GLU A 158 50.44 11.02 -8.83
N MET A 159 50.10 10.26 -9.89
CA MET A 159 51.09 9.66 -10.80
C MET A 159 51.86 10.70 -11.62
N ARG A 160 51.17 11.74 -12.14
CA ARG A 160 51.82 12.85 -12.86
C ARG A 160 52.76 13.66 -11.96
N SER A 161 52.53 13.65 -10.64
CA SER A 161 53.41 14.29 -9.66
C SER A 161 54.73 13.55 -9.39
N GLY A 162 54.99 12.42 -10.05
CA GLY A 162 56.23 11.65 -9.91
C GLY A 162 56.17 10.49 -8.91
N LYS A 163 55.01 10.24 -8.28
CA LYS A 163 54.85 9.12 -7.32
C LYS A 163 54.77 7.77 -8.04
N SER A 164 55.31 6.73 -7.42
CA SER A 164 55.22 5.35 -7.91
C SER A 164 53.76 4.89 -7.98
N ILE A 165 53.44 3.98 -8.91
CA ILE A 165 52.06 3.50 -9.17
C ILE A 165 51.33 3.10 -7.87
N LEU A 166 52.00 2.34 -6.99
CA LEU A 166 51.41 1.90 -5.72
C LEU A 166 51.22 3.06 -4.73
N SER A 167 52.16 4.02 -4.69
CA SER A 167 52.07 5.21 -3.84
C SER A 167 50.94 6.12 -4.32
N SER A 168 50.78 6.30 -5.63
CA SER A 168 49.73 7.12 -6.23
C SER A 168 48.34 6.52 -6.03
N VAL A 169 48.18 5.19 -6.12
CA VAL A 169 46.90 4.53 -5.79
C VAL A 169 46.52 4.75 -4.32
N ARG A 170 47.48 4.64 -3.39
CA ARG A 170 47.23 4.88 -1.96
C ARG A 170 46.95 6.35 -1.64
N ALA A 171 47.77 7.26 -2.17
CA ALA A 171 47.63 8.69 -1.97
C ALA A 171 46.34 9.21 -2.60
N GLY A 172 46.12 8.87 -3.87
CA GLY A 172 44.94 9.26 -4.65
C GLY A 172 43.65 8.79 -4.00
N GLY A 173 43.61 7.53 -3.55
CA GLY A 173 42.48 6.98 -2.81
C GLY A 173 42.21 7.71 -1.49
N LYS A 174 43.24 8.09 -0.72
CA LYS A 174 43.07 8.83 0.55
C LYS A 174 42.54 10.24 0.31
N SER A 175 43.05 10.94 -0.70
CA SER A 175 42.56 12.28 -1.05
C SER A 175 41.16 12.26 -1.65
N SER A 176 40.84 11.31 -2.54
CA SER A 176 39.53 11.23 -3.18
C SER A 176 38.41 10.92 -2.20
N PHE A 177 38.70 10.19 -1.11
CA PHE A 177 37.72 9.88 -0.07
C PHE A 177 37.04 11.12 0.51
N ARG A 178 37.80 12.17 0.83
CA ARG A 178 37.22 13.40 1.39
C ARG A 178 36.27 14.06 0.40
N THR A 179 36.66 14.13 -0.88
CA THR A 179 35.84 14.70 -1.96
C THR A 179 34.57 13.91 -2.21
N ILE A 180 34.63 12.58 -2.20
CA ILE A 180 33.46 11.70 -2.41
C ILE A 180 32.46 11.84 -1.28
N ILE A 181 32.94 11.90 -0.03
CA ILE A 181 32.07 12.10 1.13
C ILE A 181 31.39 13.47 1.06
N ASP A 182 32.15 14.53 0.81
CA ASP A 182 31.63 15.90 0.76
C ASP A 182 30.57 16.08 -0.33
N SER A 183 30.83 15.53 -1.52
CA SER A 183 29.88 15.54 -2.65
C SER A 183 28.56 14.82 -2.32
N ASN A 184 28.63 13.67 -1.65
CA ASN A 184 27.45 12.87 -1.33
C ASN A 184 26.68 13.33 -0.08
N ILE A 185 27.33 14.05 0.85
CA ILE A 185 26.67 14.58 2.06
C ILE A 185 25.49 15.49 1.69
N THR A 186 25.67 16.36 0.69
CA THR A 186 24.60 17.26 0.24
C THR A 186 23.37 16.48 -0.22
N THR A 187 23.57 15.39 -0.96
CA THR A 187 22.50 14.51 -1.43
C THR A 187 21.82 13.75 -0.29
N ILE A 188 22.59 13.29 0.71
CA ILE A 188 22.04 12.63 1.91
C ILE A 188 21.17 13.61 2.71
N ILE A 189 21.58 14.88 2.83
CA ILE A 189 20.79 15.91 3.50
C ILE A 189 19.46 16.11 2.77
N ALA A 190 19.50 16.27 1.44
CA ALA A 190 18.30 16.43 0.63
C ALA A 190 17.36 15.20 0.76
N ALA A 191 17.92 13.99 0.71
CA ALA A 191 17.18 12.75 0.90
C ALA A 191 16.58 12.65 2.31
N SER A 192 17.29 13.10 3.34
CA SER A 192 16.81 13.11 4.73
C SER A 192 15.61 14.06 4.89
N VAL A 193 15.68 15.26 4.29
CA VAL A 193 14.55 16.20 4.25
C VAL A 193 13.36 15.59 3.51
N MET A 194 13.60 14.96 2.35
CA MET A 194 12.57 14.24 1.60
C MET A 194 11.94 13.10 2.41
N PHE A 195 12.70 12.41 3.26
CA PHE A 195 12.17 11.34 4.10
C PHE A 195 11.27 11.86 5.23
N ILE A 196 11.65 12.99 5.84
CA ILE A 196 10.88 13.59 6.94
C ILE A 196 9.60 14.25 6.40
N MET A 197 9.71 15.02 5.32
CA MET A 197 8.62 15.84 4.79
C MET A 197 7.82 15.18 3.65
N GLY A 198 8.37 14.16 2.99
CA GLY A 198 7.72 13.49 1.88
C GLY A 198 6.57 12.59 2.31
N THR A 199 5.71 12.21 1.35
CA THR A 199 4.59 11.30 1.57
C THR A 199 4.79 10.03 0.74
N GLY A 200 4.35 8.88 1.27
CA GLY A 200 4.30 7.57 0.59
C GLY A 200 5.50 7.26 -0.32
N ALA A 201 5.33 7.56 -1.62
CA ALA A 201 6.31 7.35 -2.68
C ALA A 201 7.63 8.11 -2.48
N VAL A 202 7.57 9.36 -2.01
CA VAL A 202 8.76 10.21 -1.81
C VAL A 202 9.63 9.67 -0.67
N LYS A 203 9.01 9.14 0.39
CA LYS A 203 9.75 8.48 1.48
C LYS A 203 10.45 7.21 0.99
N GLY A 204 9.79 6.43 0.14
CA GLY A 204 10.38 5.25 -0.49
C GLY A 204 11.57 5.60 -1.39
N PHE A 205 11.43 6.63 -2.23
CA PHE A 205 12.54 7.18 -3.03
C PHE A 205 13.73 7.59 -2.16
N ALA A 206 13.47 8.38 -1.11
CA ALA A 206 14.51 8.86 -0.20
C ALA A 206 15.25 7.72 0.51
N LEU A 207 14.54 6.67 0.94
CA LEU A 207 15.13 5.51 1.59
C LEU A 207 16.09 4.77 0.65
N VAL A 208 15.66 4.49 -0.58
CA VAL A 208 16.50 3.82 -1.59
C VAL A 208 17.73 4.67 -1.92
N LEU A 209 17.54 5.99 -2.07
CA LEU A 209 18.64 6.92 -2.37
C LEU A 209 19.69 6.95 -1.26
N ILE A 210 19.29 7.00 0.01
CA ILE A 210 20.23 6.98 1.15
C ILE A 210 20.98 5.65 1.19
N PHE A 211 20.27 4.53 1.05
CA PHE A 211 20.88 3.20 1.06
C PHE A 211 21.89 3.01 -0.08
N ASP A 212 21.55 3.49 -1.27
CA ASP A 212 22.41 3.44 -2.44
C ASP A 212 23.69 4.26 -2.25
N ILE A 213 23.57 5.51 -1.77
CA ILE A 213 24.73 6.38 -1.50
C ILE A 213 25.67 5.73 -0.48
N VAL A 214 25.13 5.18 0.62
CA VAL A 214 25.95 4.50 1.64
C VAL A 214 26.67 3.29 1.05
N THR A 215 25.95 2.46 0.29
CA THR A 215 26.52 1.27 -0.37
C THR A 215 27.60 1.66 -1.38
N SER A 216 27.38 2.72 -2.15
CA SER A 216 28.30 3.27 -3.15
C SER A 216 29.58 3.81 -2.52
N ILE A 217 29.47 4.60 -1.44
CA ILE A 217 30.62 5.12 -0.70
C ILE A 217 31.49 3.97 -0.18
N ILE A 218 30.88 2.96 0.46
CA ILE A 218 31.61 1.79 0.98
C ILE A 218 32.31 1.05 -0.16
N THR A 219 31.59 0.79 -1.26
CA THR A 219 32.13 0.07 -2.42
C THR A 219 33.32 0.83 -3.02
N ASN A 220 33.17 2.12 -3.29
CA ASN A 220 34.23 2.92 -3.91
C ASN A 220 35.47 3.05 -3.01
N ILE A 221 35.32 3.07 -1.69
CA ILE A 221 36.46 3.17 -0.77
C ILE A 221 37.19 1.84 -0.64
N PHE A 222 36.46 0.76 -0.37
CA PHE A 222 37.06 -0.53 -0.04
C PHE A 222 37.39 -1.34 -1.29
N PHE A 223 36.41 -1.49 -2.19
CA PHE A 223 36.54 -2.36 -3.36
C PHE A 223 37.55 -1.81 -4.37
N SER A 224 37.48 -0.51 -4.70
CA SER A 224 38.39 0.11 -5.67
C SER A 224 39.85 0.04 -5.22
N ARG A 225 40.12 0.42 -3.95
CA ARG A 225 41.49 0.35 -3.39
C ARG A 225 42.00 -1.08 -3.30
N PHE A 226 41.15 -2.02 -2.87
CA PHE A 226 41.48 -3.43 -2.78
C PHE A 226 41.85 -4.00 -4.16
N LEU A 227 40.98 -3.81 -5.15
CA LEU A 227 41.15 -4.35 -6.50
C LEU A 227 42.38 -3.75 -7.20
N LEU A 228 42.55 -2.42 -7.15
CA LEU A 228 43.72 -1.77 -7.77
C LEU A 228 45.02 -2.17 -7.09
N THR A 229 45.03 -2.30 -5.76
CA THR A 229 46.21 -2.78 -5.03
C THR A 229 46.53 -4.23 -5.39
N LEU A 230 45.51 -5.08 -5.54
CA LEU A 230 45.66 -6.48 -5.96
C LEU A 230 46.23 -6.57 -7.38
N LEU A 231 45.69 -5.80 -8.34
CA LEU A 231 46.14 -5.80 -9.73
C LEU A 231 47.58 -5.28 -9.90
N VAL A 232 47.96 -4.26 -9.13
CA VAL A 232 49.33 -3.76 -9.10
C VAL A 232 50.27 -4.81 -8.48
N ARG A 233 49.87 -5.47 -7.39
CA ARG A 233 50.65 -6.56 -6.75
C ARG A 233 50.76 -7.81 -7.63
N ALA A 234 49.70 -8.14 -8.37
CA ALA A 234 49.67 -9.21 -9.36
C ALA A 234 50.49 -8.88 -10.62
N ASN A 235 51.17 -7.72 -10.66
CA ASN A 235 52.05 -7.31 -11.74
C ASN A 235 51.34 -7.14 -13.10
N VAL A 236 50.02 -6.91 -13.07
CA VAL A 236 49.19 -6.66 -14.26
C VAL A 236 49.30 -5.20 -14.70
N LEU A 237 49.34 -4.28 -13.74
CA LEU A 237 49.37 -2.83 -14.00
C LEU A 237 50.79 -2.24 -13.79
N LYS A 238 51.71 -2.57 -14.72
CA LYS A 238 53.14 -2.19 -14.62
C LYS A 238 53.50 -0.82 -15.19
N LYS A 239 52.71 -0.31 -16.15
CA LYS A 239 53.06 0.91 -16.89
C LYS A 239 52.11 2.06 -16.54
N PRO A 240 52.60 3.30 -16.35
CA PRO A 240 51.77 4.48 -16.16
C PRO A 240 50.74 4.69 -17.29
N LYS A 241 51.07 4.22 -18.50
CA LYS A 241 50.20 4.24 -19.68
C LYS A 241 48.86 3.51 -19.47
N TYR A 242 48.80 2.49 -18.61
CA TYR A 242 47.55 1.77 -18.30
C TYR A 242 46.57 2.62 -17.49
N PHE A 243 47.06 3.64 -16.80
CA PHE A 243 46.24 4.63 -16.09
C PHE A 243 46.01 5.90 -16.93
N GLY A 244 46.29 5.85 -18.24
CA GLY A 244 46.15 6.99 -19.15
C GLY A 244 47.15 8.11 -18.91
N VAL A 245 48.28 7.84 -18.23
CA VAL A 245 49.37 8.81 -18.01
C VAL A 245 50.49 8.53 -19.00
N LYS A 246 50.88 9.53 -19.80
CA LYS A 246 52.08 9.45 -20.65
C LYS A 246 53.33 9.69 -19.81
N GLU A 247 54.42 8.97 -20.11
CA GLU A 247 55.70 9.12 -19.39
C GLU A 247 56.27 10.55 -19.49
N SER A 248 55.94 11.28 -20.55
CA SER A 248 56.29 12.70 -20.73
C SER A 248 55.53 13.68 -19.83
N GLU A 249 54.42 13.26 -19.22
CA GLU A 249 53.57 14.09 -18.35
C GLU A 249 53.96 13.96 -16.87
N ILE A 250 54.94 13.10 -16.56
CA ILE A 250 55.42 12.87 -15.20
C ILE A 250 56.46 13.93 -14.88
N ARG A 251 56.21 14.77 -13.88
CA ARG A 251 57.22 15.70 -13.37
C ARG A 251 58.39 14.89 -12.81
N ALA A 252 59.59 15.15 -13.32
CA ALA A 252 60.80 14.62 -12.71
C ALA A 252 60.91 15.18 -11.28
N LEU A 253 61.03 14.28 -10.30
CA LEU A 253 61.35 14.61 -8.91
C LEU A 253 62.79 15.05 -8.77
#